data_AF-A0AAU4SUI4-F1
#
_entry.id   AF-A0AAU4SUI4-F1
#
_cell.length_a   1.000
_cell.length_b   1.000
_cell.length_c   1.000
_cell.angle_alpha   90.00
_cell.angle_beta   90.00
_cell.angle_gamma   90.00
#
_symmetry.space_group_name_H-M   'P 1'
#
loop_
_entity.id
_entity.type
_entity.pdbx_description
1 polymer ?
#
loop_
_entity_poly.entity_id
_entity_poly.type
_entity_poly.pdbx_seq_one_letter_code
_entity_poly.pdbx_strand_id
1 'polypeptide(L)'
;MTGTDSDGARSGRRSGHRDPNAGMTDLRRVGANPDFWYPVALSRSVRSMRVIATAFAGERIALYRGESGAVYALEDRCAHRQVPLSMGVVEGETLRCCYHAWAYRGDGRISQIPYLSKGDGRPPRGVRGYPVREAYGLVFAFPGDPEKAAVTALPDLPAFGSPKYKTMTFSRTVRCHYSFMHENLLDMNHQFLHRGVVGRLHPELLEHRTGPRSVEARYLFTHAGGKRNRSASLLAAEGIGGSDSADVMTIRTDYPYQTLDLVPEGAEGPAYCLWAAYVPEDAEQRMCHAYGLLMIEKPGIPGVLHLGWPFIRRFTERVFAEDRMAVEAEQRAWEEQGEDRNHEVFPLILDVREVLRTNGVPLRPQAAAFDADPSSDGPASAPGDHPAGPAALEGPKSSTELPGG
;
A
#
# COMPACT_ATOMS: atom_id res chain seq x y z
N MET A 1 -73.07 -34.76 -16.14
CA MET A 1 -72.57 -33.39 -16.36
C MET A 1 -71.88 -32.96 -15.08
N THR A 2 -70.54 -32.80 -15.18
CA THR A 2 -69.63 -31.99 -14.32
C THR A 2 -69.79 -32.12 -12.79
N GLY A 3 -68.90 -32.75 -12.01
CA GLY A 3 -67.44 -32.67 -12.02
C GLY A 3 -66.98 -31.72 -10.91
N THR A 4 -66.46 -32.26 -9.79
CA THR A 4 -65.62 -31.49 -8.85
C THR A 4 -64.46 -32.36 -8.38
N ASP A 5 -63.28 -31.88 -8.77
CA ASP A 5 -61.96 -32.48 -8.67
C ASP A 5 -61.34 -32.41 -7.29
N SER A 6 -60.38 -33.32 -7.14
CA SER A 6 -59.34 -33.48 -6.14
C SER A 6 -58.61 -32.20 -5.69
N ASP A 7 -58.47 -32.05 -4.37
CA ASP A 7 -57.51 -31.13 -3.74
C ASP A 7 -56.07 -31.64 -3.90
N GLY A 8 -55.37 -31.08 -4.88
CA GLY A 8 -53.94 -31.26 -5.10
C GLY A 8 -53.12 -30.32 -4.19
N ALA A 9 -52.18 -30.91 -3.46
CA ALA A 9 -51.19 -30.24 -2.65
C ALA A 9 -50.43 -29.15 -3.43
N ARG A 10 -50.56 -27.89 -3.01
CA ARG A 10 -49.67 -26.79 -3.45
C ARG A 10 -48.37 -26.84 -2.66
N SER A 11 -47.35 -27.45 -3.24
CA SER A 11 -45.96 -27.23 -2.82
C SER A 11 -45.59 -25.77 -3.09
N GLY A 12 -45.45 -24.97 -2.04
CA GLY A 12 -44.88 -23.63 -2.13
C GLY A 12 -43.41 -23.73 -2.56
N ARG A 13 -43.11 -23.38 -3.82
CA ARG A 13 -41.75 -23.06 -4.25
C ARG A 13 -41.30 -21.83 -3.46
N ARG A 14 -40.51 -22.04 -2.40
CA ARG A 14 -39.63 -20.98 -1.88
C ARG A 14 -38.70 -20.59 -3.01
N SER A 15 -38.83 -19.37 -3.52
CA SER A 15 -37.82 -18.79 -4.42
C SER A 15 -36.52 -18.72 -3.63
N GLY A 16 -35.58 -19.60 -3.94
CA GLY A 16 -34.24 -19.55 -3.37
C GLY A 16 -33.62 -18.22 -3.73
N HIS A 17 -33.45 -17.34 -2.74
CA HIS A 17 -32.50 -16.24 -2.84
C HIS A 17 -31.14 -16.91 -2.94
N ARG A 18 -30.59 -17.01 -4.16
CA ARG A 18 -29.20 -17.43 -4.35
C ARG A 18 -28.36 -16.34 -3.71
N ASP A 19 -27.55 -16.72 -2.73
CA ASP A 19 -26.51 -15.86 -2.20
C ASP A 19 -25.60 -15.46 -3.39
N PRO A 20 -25.51 -14.16 -3.74
CA PRO A 20 -24.66 -13.71 -4.84
C PRO A 20 -23.18 -14.01 -4.59
N ASN A 21 -22.77 -14.30 -3.35
CA ASN A 21 -21.40 -14.67 -2.99
C ASN A 21 -21.14 -16.19 -2.93
N ALA A 22 -22.13 -17.04 -3.25
CA ALA A 22 -21.94 -18.50 -3.17
C ALA A 22 -20.83 -18.98 -4.12
N GLY A 23 -19.69 -19.37 -3.54
CA GLY A 23 -18.50 -19.85 -4.27
C GLY A 23 -17.48 -18.78 -4.62
N MET A 24 -17.70 -17.51 -4.21
CA MET A 24 -16.71 -16.44 -4.37
C MET A 24 -15.70 -16.45 -3.23
N THR A 25 -14.44 -16.14 -3.53
CA THR A 25 -13.40 -15.97 -2.52
C THR A 25 -13.77 -14.81 -1.59
N ASP A 26 -13.74 -15.07 -0.28
CA ASP A 26 -13.83 -14.02 0.75
C ASP A 26 -12.77 -12.94 0.48
N LEU A 27 -13.21 -11.70 0.26
CA LEU A 27 -12.33 -10.59 -0.08
C LEU A 27 -11.30 -10.32 1.02
N ARG A 28 -11.62 -10.58 2.29
CA ARG A 28 -10.69 -10.39 3.41
C ARG A 28 -9.56 -11.44 3.43
N ARG A 29 -9.61 -12.40 2.50
CA ARG A 29 -8.57 -13.41 2.25
C ARG A 29 -7.76 -13.15 0.98
N VAL A 30 -8.02 -12.03 0.30
CA VAL A 30 -7.28 -11.57 -0.88
C VAL A 30 -6.35 -10.45 -0.45
N GLY A 31 -5.05 -10.70 -0.45
CA GLY A 31 -4.03 -9.72 -0.11
C GLY A 31 -3.73 -8.72 -1.22
N ALA A 32 -3.08 -7.62 -0.85
CA ALA A 32 -2.59 -6.64 -1.80
C ALA A 32 -1.55 -7.25 -2.76
N ASN A 33 -1.70 -6.98 -4.05
CA ASN A 33 -0.78 -7.45 -5.08
C ASN A 33 0.55 -6.70 -4.97
N PRO A 34 1.68 -7.40 -4.80
CA PRO A 34 2.97 -6.75 -4.56
C PRO A 34 3.54 -6.08 -5.83
N ASP A 35 2.99 -6.34 -7.02
CA ASP A 35 3.47 -5.78 -8.29
C ASP A 35 2.97 -4.34 -8.56
N PHE A 36 2.94 -3.52 -7.50
CA PHE A 36 2.62 -2.10 -7.55
C PHE A 36 3.57 -1.29 -6.65
N TRP A 37 3.59 0.03 -6.85
CA TRP A 37 4.34 0.94 -5.98
C TRP A 37 3.55 1.21 -4.70
N TYR A 38 4.11 0.89 -3.54
CA TYR A 38 3.47 1.17 -2.26
C TYR A 38 4.26 2.21 -1.47
N PRO A 39 3.63 3.26 -0.93
CA PRO A 39 4.29 4.13 0.02
C PRO A 39 4.60 3.32 1.29
N VAL A 40 5.85 3.34 1.72
CA VAL A 40 6.31 2.57 2.89
C VAL A 40 6.90 3.47 3.98
N ALA A 41 7.08 4.76 3.68
CA ALA A 41 7.45 5.78 4.64
C ALA A 41 7.16 7.19 4.11
N LEU A 42 7.08 8.15 5.02
CA LEU A 42 7.25 9.55 4.67
C LEU A 42 8.73 9.80 4.36
N SER A 43 9.03 10.51 3.26
CA SER A 43 10.39 10.89 2.86
C SER A 43 11.19 11.52 4.01
N ARG A 44 10.56 12.46 4.73
CA ARG A 44 11.13 13.15 5.89
C ARG A 44 11.44 12.25 7.09
N SER A 45 10.84 11.05 7.17
CA SER A 45 11.14 10.09 8.22
C SER A 45 12.44 9.34 7.96
N VAL A 46 12.84 9.18 6.69
CA VAL A 46 14.13 8.59 6.29
C VAL A 46 15.21 9.67 6.31
N ARG A 47 15.63 10.04 7.52
CA ARG A 47 16.69 11.03 7.74
C ARG A 47 18.05 10.44 7.38
N SER A 48 18.97 11.32 6.97
CA SER A 48 20.38 10.94 6.73
C SER A 48 20.96 10.24 7.98
N MET A 49 21.83 9.25 7.73
CA MET A 49 22.51 8.44 8.77
C MET A 49 21.57 7.64 9.69
N ARG A 50 20.28 7.52 9.34
CA ARG A 50 19.31 6.71 10.08
C ARG A 50 18.75 5.63 9.19
N VAL A 51 18.48 4.49 9.81
CA VAL A 51 17.73 3.39 9.21
C VAL A 51 16.39 3.33 9.92
N ILE A 52 15.31 3.13 9.17
CA ILE A 52 13.98 2.89 9.73
C ILE A 52 13.48 1.53 9.27
N ALA A 53 12.76 0.84 10.16
CA ALA A 53 12.04 -0.38 9.84
C ALA A 53 10.63 -0.03 9.35
N THR A 54 10.19 -0.71 8.30
CA THR A 54 8.81 -0.71 7.79
C THR A 54 8.49 -2.13 7.32
N ALA A 55 7.29 -2.34 6.77
CA ALA A 55 6.91 -3.64 6.23
C ALA A 55 5.93 -3.50 5.06
N PHE A 56 5.87 -4.56 4.25
CA PHE A 56 4.79 -4.79 3.30
C PHE A 56 4.33 -6.24 3.44
N ALA A 57 3.06 -6.46 3.79
CA ALA A 57 2.45 -7.78 3.93
C ALA A 57 3.30 -8.78 4.76
N GLY A 58 3.86 -8.31 5.88
CA GLY A 58 4.73 -9.11 6.77
C GLY A 58 6.19 -9.18 6.36
N GLU A 59 6.55 -8.80 5.12
CA GLU A 59 7.95 -8.69 4.70
C GLU A 59 8.56 -7.42 5.30
N ARG A 60 9.52 -7.59 6.24
CA ARG A 60 10.18 -6.47 6.90
C ARG A 60 11.19 -5.80 5.98
N ILE A 61 11.19 -4.47 5.94
CA ILE A 61 12.00 -3.65 5.06
C ILE A 61 12.81 -2.64 5.89
N ALA A 62 14.12 -2.61 5.68
CA ALA A 62 15.01 -1.59 6.20
C ALA A 62 15.18 -0.48 5.15
N LEU A 63 14.73 0.73 5.48
CA LEU A 63 14.90 1.93 4.65
C LEU A 63 16.04 2.78 5.19
N TYR A 64 16.94 3.21 4.30
CA TYR A 64 17.99 4.16 4.65
C TYR A 64 18.26 5.15 3.52
N ARG A 65 18.83 6.30 3.89
CA ARG A 65 19.31 7.30 2.94
C ARG A 65 20.82 7.31 2.92
N GLY A 66 21.41 7.05 1.75
CA GLY A 66 22.85 7.14 1.52
C GLY A 66 23.37 8.58 1.57
N GLU A 67 24.68 8.73 1.53
CA GLU A 67 25.35 10.04 1.57
C GLU A 67 24.99 10.92 0.37
N SER A 68 24.77 10.32 -0.81
CA SER A 68 24.27 10.96 -2.02
C SER A 68 22.87 11.55 -1.88
N GLY A 69 22.13 11.19 -0.82
CA GLY A 69 20.72 11.52 -0.64
C GLY A 69 19.76 10.50 -1.24
N ALA A 70 20.24 9.50 -1.98
CA ALA A 70 19.42 8.42 -2.51
C ALA A 70 18.84 7.55 -1.40
N VAL A 71 17.59 7.11 -1.56
CA VAL A 71 16.91 6.19 -0.63
C VAL A 71 17.02 4.76 -1.15
N TYR A 72 17.32 3.84 -0.24
CA TYR A 72 17.43 2.40 -0.51
C TYR A 72 16.51 1.61 0.42
N ALA A 73 16.03 0.48 -0.07
CA ALA A 73 15.18 -0.45 0.68
C ALA A 73 15.75 -1.86 0.57
N LEU A 74 16.05 -2.46 1.71
CA LEU A 74 16.57 -3.83 1.82
C LEU A 74 15.64 -4.67 2.68
N GLU A 75 15.66 -5.98 2.51
CA GLU A 75 15.06 -6.89 3.49
C GLU A 75 15.69 -6.64 4.87
N ASP A 76 14.85 -6.49 5.89
CA ASP A 76 15.28 -6.20 7.25
C ASP A 76 15.75 -7.47 7.99
N ARG A 77 16.75 -8.13 7.41
CA ARG A 77 17.33 -9.38 7.91
C ARG A 77 18.75 -9.52 7.42
N CYS A 78 19.72 -9.43 8.33
CA CYS A 78 21.11 -9.72 8.01
C CYS A 78 21.28 -11.16 7.51
N ALA A 79 21.89 -11.34 6.34
CA ALA A 79 22.14 -12.65 5.74
C ALA A 79 23.04 -13.56 6.61
N HIS A 80 23.78 -13.01 7.58
CA HIS A 80 24.64 -13.79 8.47
C HIS A 80 23.87 -14.48 9.61
N ARG A 81 23.15 -13.70 10.43
CA ARG A 81 22.45 -14.21 11.64
C ARG A 81 21.09 -13.58 11.87
N GLN A 82 20.46 -13.10 10.80
CA GLN A 82 19.08 -12.60 10.79
C GLN A 82 18.77 -11.37 11.65
N VAL A 83 19.79 -10.79 12.30
CA VAL A 83 19.66 -9.51 13.02
C VAL A 83 19.09 -8.45 12.07
N PRO A 84 18.08 -7.68 12.48
CA PRO A 84 17.50 -6.61 11.66
C PRO A 84 18.57 -5.63 11.18
N LEU A 85 18.59 -5.36 9.88
CA LEU A 85 19.46 -4.35 9.28
C LEU A 85 19.02 -2.92 9.66
N SER A 86 17.78 -2.74 10.07
CA SER A 86 17.24 -1.51 10.67
C SER A 86 17.94 -1.10 11.97
N MET A 87 18.64 -2.02 12.62
CA MET A 87 19.52 -1.72 13.76
C MET A 87 20.94 -1.32 13.33
N GLY A 88 21.22 -1.32 12.03
CA GLY A 88 22.53 -1.06 11.44
C GLY A 88 22.91 0.42 11.38
N VAL A 89 24.04 0.66 10.72
CA VAL A 89 24.62 2.00 10.52
C VAL A 89 24.81 2.25 9.03
N VAL A 90 24.44 3.44 8.57
CA VAL A 90 24.68 3.87 7.19
C VAL A 90 26.12 4.39 7.08
N GLU A 91 26.85 3.91 6.09
CA GLU A 91 28.19 4.38 5.74
C GLU A 91 28.29 4.58 4.22
N GLY A 92 28.43 5.84 3.78
CA GLY A 92 28.35 6.21 2.37
C GLY A 92 27.00 5.77 1.77
N GLU A 93 27.05 4.91 0.75
CA GLU A 93 25.86 4.33 0.09
C GLU A 93 25.50 2.93 0.63
N THR A 94 26.18 2.46 1.68
CA THR A 94 26.03 1.10 2.21
C THR A 94 25.39 1.08 3.59
N LEU A 95 24.72 -0.02 3.89
CA LEU A 95 24.17 -0.31 5.21
C LEU A 95 25.01 -1.40 5.88
N ARG A 96 25.61 -1.10 7.04
CA ARG A 96 26.35 -2.07 7.84
C ARG A 96 25.47 -2.66 8.94
N CYS A 97 25.43 -3.99 9.02
CA CYS A 97 24.80 -4.68 10.14
C CYS A 97 25.54 -4.37 11.45
N CYS A 98 24.80 -4.04 12.51
CA CYS A 98 25.37 -3.71 13.82
C CYS A 98 26.10 -4.86 14.51
N TYR A 99 25.86 -6.12 14.10
CA TYR A 99 26.41 -7.26 14.83
C TYR A 99 27.86 -7.57 14.42
N HIS A 100 28.10 -7.83 13.15
CA HIS A 100 29.43 -8.22 12.64
C HIS A 100 29.88 -7.36 11.46
N ALA A 101 29.26 -6.18 11.28
CA ALA A 101 29.63 -5.17 10.30
C ALA A 101 29.70 -5.65 8.84
N TRP A 102 28.89 -6.66 8.49
CA TRP A 102 28.63 -7.01 7.09
C TRP A 102 27.96 -5.81 6.41
N ALA A 103 28.57 -5.32 5.34
CA ALA A 103 28.11 -4.16 4.61
C ALA A 103 27.30 -4.59 3.38
N TYR A 104 26.15 -3.95 3.19
CA TYR A 104 25.22 -4.22 2.09
C TYR A 104 25.10 -2.98 1.21
N ARG A 105 25.13 -3.19 -0.11
CA ARG A 105 24.80 -2.17 -1.11
C ARG A 105 23.28 -1.99 -1.16
N GLY A 106 22.83 -0.90 -1.80
CA GLY A 106 21.40 -0.64 -2.02
C GLY A 106 20.66 -1.70 -2.86
N ASP A 107 21.37 -2.55 -3.61
CA ASP A 107 20.82 -3.72 -4.31
C ASP A 107 20.79 -5.00 -3.45
N GLY A 108 21.15 -4.89 -2.17
CA GLY A 108 21.19 -5.98 -1.20
C GLY A 108 22.44 -6.85 -1.27
N ARG A 109 23.34 -6.64 -2.24
CA ARG A 109 24.60 -7.41 -2.33
C ARG A 109 25.57 -7.01 -1.24
N ILE A 110 26.29 -7.99 -0.70
CA ILE A 110 27.33 -7.76 0.29
C ILE A 110 28.53 -7.09 -0.39
N SER A 111 28.92 -5.89 0.08
CA SER A 111 30.10 -5.17 -0.40
C SER A 111 31.35 -5.47 0.42
N GLN A 112 31.19 -5.80 1.71
CA GLN A 112 32.32 -6.04 2.60
C GLN A 112 31.93 -6.99 3.75
N ILE A 113 32.83 -7.94 4.05
CA ILE A 113 32.83 -8.71 5.29
C ILE A 113 34.18 -8.43 5.97
N PRO A 114 34.21 -7.72 7.12
CA PRO A 114 35.46 -7.15 7.66
C PRO A 114 36.59 -8.15 7.91
N TYR A 115 36.26 -9.41 8.20
CA TYR A 115 37.20 -10.46 8.59
C TYR A 115 37.45 -11.51 7.49
N LEU A 116 36.98 -11.27 6.26
CA LEU A 116 37.33 -12.09 5.09
C LEU A 116 38.20 -11.27 4.16
N SER A 117 39.35 -11.82 3.76
CA SER A 117 40.25 -11.14 2.83
C SER A 117 39.66 -11.16 1.42
N LYS A 118 40.04 -10.18 0.59
CA LYS A 118 39.70 -10.21 -0.83
C LYS A 118 40.31 -11.45 -1.47
N GLY A 119 39.46 -12.32 -2.03
CA GLY A 119 39.90 -13.54 -2.72
C GLY A 119 39.64 -14.84 -1.97
N ASP A 120 39.25 -14.80 -0.69
CA ASP A 120 39.00 -16.00 0.13
C ASP A 120 37.71 -16.76 -0.26
N GLY A 121 36.99 -16.29 -1.29
CA GLY A 121 35.79 -16.91 -1.83
C GLY A 121 34.79 -15.89 -2.35
N ARG A 122 33.76 -16.37 -3.05
CA ARG A 122 32.61 -15.53 -3.43
C ARG A 122 31.76 -15.28 -2.18
N PRO A 123 31.47 -14.02 -1.80
CA PRO A 123 30.59 -13.76 -0.66
C PRO A 123 29.22 -14.42 -0.91
N PRO A 124 28.51 -14.85 0.16
CA PRO A 124 27.15 -15.37 0.05
C PRO A 124 26.25 -14.40 -0.72
N ARG A 125 25.14 -14.91 -1.28
CA ARG A 125 24.07 -14.01 -1.73
C ARG A 125 23.65 -13.16 -0.52
N GLY A 126 23.47 -11.85 -0.76
CA GLY A 126 23.18 -10.90 0.30
C GLY A 126 21.72 -10.99 0.74
N VAL A 127 21.04 -9.87 0.75
CA VAL A 127 19.62 -9.77 1.10
C VAL A 127 18.83 -9.32 -0.11
N ARG A 128 17.49 -9.41 -0.06
CA ARG A 128 16.65 -8.82 -1.09
C ARG A 128 16.81 -7.29 -1.07
N GLY A 129 17.01 -6.69 -2.23
CA GLY A 129 16.84 -5.24 -2.45
C GLY A 129 15.52 -4.97 -3.16
N TYR A 130 14.82 -3.93 -2.75
CA TYR A 130 13.56 -3.51 -3.37
C TYR A 130 13.81 -2.29 -4.26
N PRO A 131 13.22 -2.20 -5.47
CA PRO A 131 13.16 -0.95 -6.21
C PRO A 131 12.50 0.13 -5.36
N VAL A 132 13.07 1.34 -5.37
CA VAL A 132 12.59 2.49 -4.60
C VAL A 132 12.44 3.70 -5.51
N ARG A 133 11.37 4.47 -5.28
CA ARG A 133 11.20 5.81 -5.84
C ARG A 133 10.75 6.77 -4.73
N GLU A 134 11.33 7.96 -4.71
CA GLU A 134 10.90 9.04 -3.81
C GLU A 134 10.06 10.03 -4.61
N ALA A 135 8.79 10.20 -4.24
CA ALA A 135 7.83 11.05 -4.94
C ALA A 135 6.77 11.56 -3.96
N TYR A 136 6.24 12.76 -4.20
CA TYR A 136 5.13 13.33 -3.41
C TYR A 136 5.41 13.45 -1.88
N GLY A 137 6.68 13.54 -1.50
CA GLY A 137 7.11 13.53 -0.09
C GLY A 137 6.98 12.16 0.60
N LEU A 138 6.82 11.09 -0.18
CA LEU A 138 6.73 9.69 0.23
C LEU A 138 7.88 8.87 -0.36
N VAL A 139 8.26 7.80 0.32
CA VAL A 139 9.14 6.75 -0.20
C VAL A 139 8.27 5.59 -0.64
N PHE A 140 8.30 5.28 -1.93
CA PHE A 140 7.64 4.13 -2.53
C PHE A 140 8.63 2.98 -2.69
N ALA A 141 8.25 1.79 -2.26
CA ALA A 141 8.94 0.55 -2.58
C ALA A 141 8.08 -0.27 -3.57
N PHE A 142 8.73 -1.14 -4.35
CA PHE A 142 8.08 -2.13 -5.19
C PHE A 142 8.30 -3.54 -4.59
N PRO A 143 7.34 -4.08 -3.81
CA PRO A 143 7.51 -5.34 -3.08
C PRO A 143 7.47 -6.59 -3.97
N GLY A 144 6.99 -6.47 -5.20
CA GLY A 144 6.80 -7.58 -6.13
C GLY A 144 8.04 -7.92 -6.92
N ASP A 145 7.81 -8.35 -8.16
CA ASP A 145 8.88 -8.64 -9.12
C ASP A 145 9.61 -7.34 -9.54
N PRO A 146 10.92 -7.20 -9.22
CA PRO A 146 11.68 -6.01 -9.59
C PRO A 146 11.69 -5.70 -11.09
N GLU A 147 11.51 -6.68 -11.96
CA GLU A 147 11.47 -6.47 -13.42
C GLU A 147 10.22 -5.68 -13.84
N LYS A 148 9.11 -5.82 -13.10
CA LYS A 148 7.87 -5.08 -13.36
C LYS A 148 7.91 -3.64 -12.86
N ALA A 149 8.82 -3.31 -11.95
CA ALA A 149 8.93 -1.96 -11.38
C ALA A 149 9.23 -0.89 -12.45
N ALA A 150 9.98 -1.25 -13.50
CA ALA A 150 10.35 -0.31 -14.58
C ALA A 150 9.13 0.09 -15.43
N VAL A 151 8.22 -0.84 -15.69
CA VAL A 151 7.02 -0.63 -16.54
C VAL A 151 5.79 -0.22 -15.73
N THR A 152 5.84 -0.31 -14.40
CA THR A 152 4.75 0.11 -13.53
C THR A 152 4.89 1.60 -13.19
N ALA A 153 3.86 2.37 -13.53
CA ALA A 153 3.80 3.79 -13.24
C ALA A 153 3.56 4.07 -11.75
N LEU A 154 4.14 5.17 -11.25
CA LEU A 154 3.68 5.79 -10.00
C LEU A 154 2.29 6.43 -10.22
N PRO A 155 1.51 6.67 -9.15
CA PRO A 155 0.27 7.43 -9.27
C PRO A 155 0.56 8.84 -9.81
N ASP A 156 -0.26 9.34 -10.72
CA ASP A 156 -0.17 10.72 -11.20
C ASP A 156 -1.00 11.66 -10.32
N LEU A 157 -0.36 12.66 -9.73
CA LEU A 157 -0.96 13.58 -8.75
C LEU A 157 -0.71 15.05 -9.15
N PRO A 158 -1.39 15.57 -10.19
CA PRO A 158 -1.12 16.91 -10.72
C PRO A 158 -1.39 18.04 -9.72
N ALA A 159 -2.29 17.83 -8.74
CA ALA A 159 -2.55 18.80 -7.68
C ALA A 159 -1.38 18.90 -6.65
N PHE A 160 -0.53 17.88 -6.54
CA PHE A 160 0.58 17.88 -5.59
C PHE A 160 1.69 18.84 -6.06
N GLY A 161 2.16 19.71 -5.17
CA GLY A 161 3.23 20.67 -5.46
C GLY A 161 2.81 21.86 -6.32
N SER A 162 1.57 21.88 -6.83
CA SER A 162 1.02 23.02 -7.55
C SER A 162 0.89 24.24 -6.62
N PRO A 163 1.21 25.47 -7.09
CA PRO A 163 1.05 26.67 -6.29
C PRO A 163 -0.42 26.95 -5.95
N LYS A 164 -1.37 26.38 -6.69
CA LYS A 164 -2.82 26.50 -6.47
C LYS A 164 -3.28 25.79 -5.19
N TYR A 165 -2.59 24.73 -4.78
CA TYR A 165 -3.03 23.89 -3.66
C TYR A 165 -2.08 23.97 -2.46
N LYS A 166 -2.61 23.63 -1.29
CA LYS A 166 -1.84 23.33 -0.07
C LYS A 166 -2.10 21.90 0.33
N THR A 167 -1.03 21.13 0.55
CA THR A 167 -1.13 19.70 0.84
C THR A 167 -1.05 19.40 2.34
N MET A 168 -1.96 18.58 2.83
CA MET A 168 -1.92 17.92 4.13
C MET A 168 -1.58 16.45 3.92
N THR A 169 -0.60 15.93 4.67
CA THR A 169 -0.19 14.51 4.60
C THR A 169 -0.69 13.73 5.81
N PHE A 170 -1.36 12.61 5.56
CA PHE A 170 -1.77 11.61 6.55
C PHE A 170 -0.88 10.36 6.46
N SER A 171 -0.59 9.79 7.62
CA SER A 171 0.17 8.54 7.77
C SER A 171 -0.22 7.93 9.11
N ARG A 172 -1.03 6.87 9.05
CA ARG A 172 -1.68 6.26 10.22
C ARG A 172 -1.85 4.76 10.00
N THR A 173 -1.54 3.98 11.02
CA THR A 173 -1.90 2.56 11.08
C THR A 173 -3.38 2.41 11.46
N VAL A 174 -4.08 1.53 10.73
CA VAL A 174 -5.46 1.11 10.95
C VAL A 174 -5.48 -0.40 11.07
N ARG A 175 -6.15 -0.93 12.11
CA ARG A 175 -6.24 -2.38 12.38
C ARG A 175 -7.38 -3.01 11.59
N CYS A 176 -7.26 -2.97 10.27
CA CYS A 176 -8.17 -3.67 9.38
C CYS A 176 -7.42 -4.15 8.12
N HIS A 177 -8.03 -5.11 7.44
CA HIS A 177 -7.66 -5.47 6.08
C HIS A 177 -7.84 -4.27 5.14
N TYR A 178 -6.93 -4.11 4.18
CA TYR A 178 -6.86 -2.91 3.33
C TYR A 178 -8.18 -2.63 2.57
N SER A 179 -8.91 -3.68 2.20
CA SER A 179 -10.18 -3.56 1.48
C SER A 179 -11.28 -2.88 2.29
N PHE A 180 -11.26 -2.91 3.63
CA PHE A 180 -12.27 -2.19 4.43
C PHE A 180 -12.16 -0.68 4.21
N MET A 181 -10.93 -0.16 4.09
CA MET A 181 -10.71 1.26 3.80
C MET A 181 -11.21 1.65 2.41
N HIS A 182 -11.02 0.76 1.42
CA HIS A 182 -11.53 0.99 0.07
C HIS A 182 -13.05 1.10 0.03
N GLU A 183 -13.74 0.18 0.71
CA GLU A 183 -15.20 0.20 0.80
C GLU A 183 -15.69 1.42 1.57
N ASN A 184 -15.06 1.73 2.71
CA ASN A 184 -15.41 2.88 3.53
C ASN A 184 -15.31 4.20 2.75
N LEU A 185 -14.20 4.49 2.06
CA LEU A 185 -14.07 5.75 1.33
C LEU A 185 -15.07 5.86 0.15
N LEU A 186 -15.45 4.75 -0.47
CA LEU A 186 -16.35 4.75 -1.63
C LEU A 186 -17.83 4.84 -1.22
N ASP A 187 -18.19 4.35 -0.03
CA ASP A 187 -19.58 4.30 0.42
C ASP A 187 -20.07 5.65 0.96
N MET A 188 -20.63 6.53 0.12
CA MET A 188 -21.20 7.78 0.64
C MET A 188 -22.47 7.60 1.49
N ASN A 189 -23.01 6.40 1.70
CA ASN A 189 -24.12 6.21 2.62
C ASN A 189 -23.68 6.21 4.09
N HIS A 190 -22.39 6.01 4.39
CA HIS A 190 -21.88 6.06 5.77
C HIS A 190 -21.85 7.49 6.35
N GLN A 191 -22.29 8.53 5.61
CA GLN A 191 -22.37 9.92 6.10
C GLN A 191 -23.21 10.07 7.39
N PHE A 192 -24.08 9.10 7.70
CA PHE A 192 -24.73 9.03 9.01
C PHE A 192 -23.73 8.94 10.18
N LEU A 193 -22.59 8.27 9.98
CA LEU A 193 -21.48 8.20 10.94
C LEU A 193 -20.98 9.61 11.28
N HIS A 194 -20.78 10.43 10.24
CA HIS A 194 -20.27 11.79 10.35
C HIS A 194 -21.33 12.85 10.65
N ARG A 195 -22.58 12.48 10.98
CA ARG A 195 -23.67 13.43 11.24
C ARG A 195 -23.35 14.49 12.30
N GLY A 196 -22.48 14.16 13.26
CA GLY A 196 -22.02 15.08 14.31
C GLY A 196 -20.92 16.05 13.86
N VAL A 197 -20.25 15.75 12.73
CA VAL A 197 -19.04 16.43 12.24
C VAL A 197 -19.32 17.20 10.96
N VAL A 198 -20.03 16.59 10.02
CA VAL A 198 -20.28 17.07 8.64
C VAL A 198 -21.72 17.62 8.48
N GLY A 199 -22.63 17.30 9.40
CA GLY A 199 -24.04 17.71 9.33
C GLY A 199 -24.92 16.72 8.56
N ARG A 200 -26.14 17.12 8.16
CA ARG A 200 -27.03 16.30 7.31
C ARG A 200 -26.72 16.59 5.85
N LEU A 201 -25.79 15.84 5.27
CA LEU A 201 -25.59 15.78 3.83
C LEU A 201 -26.49 14.69 3.24
N HIS A 202 -27.12 14.97 2.10
CA HIS A 202 -27.81 13.95 1.31
C HIS A 202 -26.99 13.68 0.04
N PRO A 203 -26.23 12.56 0.00
CA PRO A 203 -25.54 12.15 -1.20
C PRO A 203 -26.52 11.48 -2.16
N GLU A 204 -26.60 11.99 -3.38
CA GLU A 204 -27.31 11.35 -4.49
C GLU A 204 -26.27 10.78 -5.47
N LEU A 205 -26.27 9.46 -5.69
CA LEU A 205 -25.41 8.84 -6.69
C LEU A 205 -25.92 9.21 -8.08
N LEU A 206 -25.12 9.98 -8.83
CA LEU A 206 -25.45 10.40 -10.20
C LEU A 206 -25.14 9.31 -11.21
N GLU A 207 -23.92 8.79 -11.18
CA GLU A 207 -23.45 7.71 -12.03
C GLU A 207 -22.29 6.97 -11.37
N HIS A 208 -22.08 5.71 -11.75
CA HIS A 208 -20.82 5.00 -11.50
C HIS A 208 -20.33 4.30 -12.77
N ARG A 209 -19.02 4.05 -12.83
CA ARG A 209 -18.35 3.33 -13.91
C ARG A 209 -17.40 2.31 -13.32
N THR A 210 -17.45 1.10 -13.85
CA THR A 210 -16.62 -0.02 -13.41
C THR A 210 -15.78 -0.50 -14.59
N GLY A 211 -14.52 -0.81 -14.30
CA GLY A 211 -13.55 -1.34 -15.25
C GLY A 211 -12.65 -2.39 -14.58
N PRO A 212 -11.73 -3.01 -15.33
CA PRO A 212 -10.97 -4.16 -14.84
C PRO A 212 -10.14 -3.90 -13.58
N ARG A 213 -9.74 -2.65 -13.35
CA ARG A 213 -8.90 -2.24 -12.20
C ARG A 213 -9.44 -1.03 -11.47
N SER A 214 -10.65 -0.57 -11.81
CA SER A 214 -11.15 0.68 -11.28
C SER A 214 -12.66 0.72 -11.12
N VAL A 215 -13.10 1.42 -10.08
CA VAL A 215 -14.50 1.79 -9.88
C VAL A 215 -14.54 3.28 -9.58
N GLU A 216 -15.39 4.02 -10.27
CA GLU A 216 -15.56 5.45 -10.10
C GLU A 216 -17.02 5.77 -9.86
N ALA A 217 -17.32 6.59 -8.86
CA ALA A 217 -18.66 7.06 -8.55
C ALA A 217 -18.68 8.57 -8.46
N ARG A 218 -19.76 9.16 -8.98
CA ARG A 218 -20.03 10.58 -8.91
C ARG A 218 -21.27 10.82 -8.09
N TYR A 219 -21.13 11.65 -7.07
CA TYR A 219 -22.18 11.99 -6.13
C TYR A 219 -22.49 13.46 -6.18
N LEU A 220 -23.77 13.80 -6.15
CA LEU A 220 -24.23 15.16 -5.89
C LEU A 220 -24.48 15.31 -4.39
N PHE A 221 -23.88 16.34 -3.81
CA PHE A 221 -24.11 16.68 -2.40
C PHE A 221 -25.04 17.88 -2.32
N THR A 222 -26.25 17.62 -1.82
CA THR A 222 -27.21 18.69 -1.49
C THR A 222 -27.27 18.90 0.02
N HIS A 223 -27.20 20.16 0.44
CA HIS A 223 -27.36 20.51 1.85
C HIS A 223 -28.85 20.51 2.22
N ALA A 224 -29.28 19.53 3.02
CA ALA A 224 -30.62 19.54 3.61
C ALA A 224 -30.64 20.55 4.76
N GLY A 225 -31.33 21.68 4.59
CA GLY A 225 -31.39 22.79 5.55
C GLY A 225 -31.61 22.38 7.02
N GLY A 226 -30.96 23.11 7.96
CA GLY A 226 -31.05 22.91 9.40
C GLY A 226 -30.08 23.80 10.19
N LYS A 227 -30.32 24.00 11.51
CA LYS A 227 -29.47 24.87 12.36
C LYS A 227 -28.01 24.38 12.34
N ARG A 228 -27.13 25.20 11.77
CA ARG A 228 -25.69 25.00 11.66
C ARG A 228 -25.05 24.89 13.04
N ASN A 229 -24.29 23.82 13.30
CA ASN A 229 -23.34 23.79 14.42
C ASN A 229 -22.21 24.79 14.13
N ARG A 230 -21.72 25.51 15.15
CA ARG A 230 -20.65 26.53 15.02
C ARG A 230 -19.36 26.01 14.35
N SER A 231 -19.10 24.71 14.39
CA SER A 231 -17.98 24.07 13.70
C SER A 231 -18.22 23.87 12.20
N ALA A 232 -19.47 23.67 11.77
CA ALA A 232 -19.84 23.53 10.37
C ALA A 232 -19.97 24.90 9.66
N SER A 233 -20.29 25.98 10.40
CA SER A 233 -20.38 27.32 9.79
C SER A 233 -19.02 27.93 9.40
N LEU A 234 -17.92 27.42 9.94
CA LEU A 234 -16.56 27.85 9.59
C LEU A 234 -16.07 27.16 8.31
N LEU A 235 -16.47 25.91 8.08
CA LEU A 235 -16.19 25.16 6.84
C LEU A 235 -16.99 25.71 5.65
N ALA A 236 -18.22 26.17 5.90
CA ALA A 236 -19.06 26.87 4.94
C ALA A 236 -18.49 28.22 4.46
N ALA A 237 -17.63 28.86 5.25
CA ALA A 237 -16.96 30.10 4.88
C ALA A 237 -15.65 29.88 4.08
N GLU A 238 -15.17 28.63 4.00
CA GLU A 238 -13.87 28.26 3.41
C GLU A 238 -13.97 27.18 2.31
N GLY A 239 -15.15 26.99 1.72
CA GLY A 239 -15.31 26.21 0.48
C GLY A 239 -15.76 24.75 0.65
N ILE A 240 -16.17 24.31 1.85
CA ILE A 240 -17.05 23.15 2.00
C ILE A 240 -18.38 23.69 2.53
N GLY A 241 -19.29 24.06 1.61
CA GLY A 241 -20.62 24.56 1.95
C GLY A 241 -20.80 26.09 1.89
N GLY A 242 -20.17 26.74 0.92
CA GLY A 242 -20.43 28.14 0.60
C GLY A 242 -21.58 28.28 -0.40
N SER A 243 -22.75 28.72 0.09
CA SER A 243 -24.03 28.91 -0.62
C SER A 243 -24.81 27.62 -0.92
N ASP A 244 -26.09 27.75 -1.29
CA ASP A 244 -27.02 26.65 -1.61
C ASP A 244 -26.61 25.82 -2.86
N SER A 245 -25.32 25.77 -3.21
CA SER A 245 -24.79 25.14 -4.42
C SER A 245 -24.61 23.64 -4.25
N ALA A 246 -24.81 22.92 -5.35
CA ALA A 246 -24.68 21.47 -5.37
C ALA A 246 -23.24 21.08 -5.75
N ASP A 247 -22.49 20.53 -4.79
CA ASP A 247 -21.11 20.10 -5.03
C ASP A 247 -21.09 18.70 -5.63
N VAL A 248 -20.24 18.47 -6.62
CA VAL A 248 -20.03 17.14 -7.22
C VAL A 248 -18.77 16.53 -6.63
N MET A 249 -18.93 15.38 -5.99
CA MET A 249 -17.81 14.59 -5.50
C MET A 249 -17.61 13.35 -6.39
N THR A 250 -16.41 13.20 -6.92
CA THR A 250 -15.98 12.02 -7.67
C THR A 250 -15.06 11.20 -6.79
N ILE A 251 -15.40 9.94 -6.52
CA ILE A 251 -14.55 9.02 -5.76
C ILE A 251 -14.18 7.88 -6.69
N ARG A 252 -12.89 7.58 -6.79
CA ARG A 252 -12.36 6.56 -7.68
C ARG A 252 -11.44 5.63 -6.91
N THR A 253 -11.73 4.34 -6.98
CA THR A 253 -10.73 3.30 -6.75
C THR A 253 -10.04 3.04 -8.06
N ASP A 254 -8.73 3.23 -8.12
CA ASP A 254 -7.87 2.80 -9.22
C ASP A 254 -6.76 1.96 -8.61
N TYR A 255 -6.95 0.64 -8.65
CA TYR A 255 -6.19 -0.29 -7.83
C TYR A 255 -4.67 -0.07 -7.98
N PRO A 256 -3.91 0.06 -6.87
CA PRO A 256 -4.30 -0.16 -5.47
C PRO A 256 -4.66 1.13 -4.70
N TYR A 257 -4.89 2.25 -5.37
CA TYR A 257 -5.11 3.55 -4.73
C TYR A 257 -6.58 3.98 -4.77
N GLN A 258 -6.89 5.03 -4.01
CA GLN A 258 -8.13 5.76 -4.15
C GLN A 258 -7.90 7.26 -4.29
N THR A 259 -8.79 7.90 -5.03
CA THR A 259 -8.88 9.35 -5.12
C THR A 259 -10.29 9.82 -4.80
N LEU A 260 -10.37 11.05 -4.30
CA LEU A 260 -11.63 11.77 -4.10
C LEU A 260 -11.42 13.22 -4.52
N ASP A 261 -12.23 13.70 -5.46
CA ASP A 261 -12.21 15.06 -5.96
C ASP A 261 -13.57 15.72 -5.69
N LEU A 262 -13.56 16.87 -5.00
CA LEU A 262 -14.75 17.69 -4.79
C LEU A 262 -14.66 18.93 -5.69
N VAL A 263 -15.60 19.02 -6.63
CA VAL A 263 -15.72 20.13 -7.58
C VAL A 263 -16.94 20.95 -7.19
N PRO A 264 -16.75 22.19 -6.71
CA PRO A 264 -17.86 23.11 -6.47
C PRO A 264 -18.62 23.46 -7.77
N GLU A 265 -19.89 23.79 -7.64
CA GLU A 265 -20.70 24.20 -8.79
C GLU A 265 -20.08 25.41 -9.52
N GLY A 266 -19.94 25.30 -10.84
CA GLY A 266 -19.38 26.36 -11.69
C GLY A 266 -17.84 26.52 -11.61
N ALA A 267 -17.14 25.68 -10.85
CA ALA A 267 -15.67 25.69 -10.81
C ALA A 267 -15.05 24.95 -12.02
N GLU A 268 -13.91 25.43 -12.50
CA GLU A 268 -13.15 24.77 -13.58
C GLU A 268 -12.38 23.52 -13.12
N GLY A 269 -12.25 23.31 -11.81
CA GLY A 269 -11.51 22.19 -11.25
C GLY A 269 -11.81 21.96 -9.77
N PRO A 270 -11.23 20.89 -9.18
CA PRO A 270 -11.51 20.50 -7.81
C PRO A 270 -10.96 21.50 -6.80
N ALA A 271 -11.76 21.82 -5.79
CA ALA A 271 -11.31 22.57 -4.62
C ALA A 271 -10.62 21.66 -3.59
N TYR A 272 -10.96 20.36 -3.60
CA TYR A 272 -10.39 19.34 -2.73
C TYR A 272 -10.02 18.12 -3.58
N CYS A 273 -8.77 17.66 -3.45
CA CYS A 273 -8.30 16.40 -4.02
C CYS A 273 -7.68 15.58 -2.89
N LEU A 274 -8.16 14.37 -2.68
CA LEU A 274 -7.56 13.38 -1.80
C LEU A 274 -6.98 12.26 -2.66
N TRP A 275 -5.76 11.85 -2.36
CA TRP A 275 -5.20 10.57 -2.78
C TRP A 275 -4.90 9.73 -1.54
N ALA A 276 -5.22 8.44 -1.58
CA ALA A 276 -4.99 7.51 -0.50
C ALA A 276 -4.44 6.16 -0.99
N ALA A 277 -3.59 5.55 -0.17
CA ALA A 277 -3.09 4.19 -0.33
C ALA A 277 -3.14 3.46 1.01
N TYR A 278 -3.55 2.19 0.98
CA TYR A 278 -3.69 1.35 2.18
C TYR A 278 -2.74 0.16 2.06
N VAL A 279 -1.66 0.21 2.82
CA VAL A 279 -0.51 -0.69 2.64
C VAL A 279 -0.50 -1.72 3.75
N PRO A 280 -0.65 -3.03 3.48
CA PRO A 280 -0.64 -4.04 4.54
C PRO A 280 0.71 -4.08 5.26
N GLU A 281 0.71 -4.16 6.58
CA GLU A 281 1.94 -4.22 7.39
C GLU A 281 2.26 -5.66 7.82
N ASP A 282 1.25 -6.47 8.15
CA ASP A 282 1.39 -7.85 8.65
C ASP A 282 1.09 -8.92 7.58
N ALA A 283 1.53 -10.16 7.83
CA ALA A 283 1.43 -11.26 6.87
C ALA A 283 -0.02 -11.67 6.60
N GLU A 284 -0.85 -11.61 7.64
CA GLU A 284 -2.28 -11.87 7.60
C GLU A 284 -3.08 -10.70 7.02
N GLN A 285 -2.43 -9.56 6.75
CA GLN A 285 -3.03 -8.31 6.29
C GLN A 285 -4.23 -7.87 7.11
N ARG A 286 -4.14 -7.98 8.45
CA ARG A 286 -5.15 -7.48 9.42
C ARG A 286 -4.81 -6.08 9.91
N MET A 287 -3.67 -5.56 9.49
CA MET A 287 -3.21 -4.22 9.77
C MET A 287 -2.73 -3.57 8.48
N CYS A 288 -3.21 -2.37 8.20
CA CYS A 288 -2.71 -1.57 7.09
C CYS A 288 -2.26 -0.18 7.55
N HIS A 289 -1.28 0.38 6.85
CA HIS A 289 -0.89 1.77 6.96
C HIS A 289 -1.62 2.59 5.89
N ALA A 290 -2.46 3.52 6.33
CA ALA A 290 -3.10 4.49 5.46
C ALA A 290 -2.16 5.68 5.25
N TYR A 291 -1.71 5.86 4.00
CA TYR A 291 -1.04 7.07 3.53
C TYR A 291 -2.04 7.92 2.76
N GLY A 292 -2.10 9.22 3.06
CA GLY A 292 -3.03 10.13 2.41
C GLY A 292 -2.39 11.47 2.07
N LEU A 293 -2.77 12.03 0.93
CA LEU A 293 -2.40 13.37 0.48
C LEU A 293 -3.69 14.13 0.17
N LEU A 294 -4.04 15.09 1.02
CA LEU A 294 -5.18 15.99 0.81
C LEU A 294 -4.69 17.35 0.34
N MET A 295 -4.97 17.67 -0.91
CA MET A 295 -4.67 18.94 -1.56
C MET A 295 -5.92 19.82 -1.51
N ILE A 296 -5.80 21.00 -0.90
CA ILE A 296 -6.89 21.96 -0.75
C ILE A 296 -6.53 23.22 -1.53
N GLU A 297 -7.43 23.70 -2.38
CA GLU A 297 -7.24 24.91 -3.16
C GLU A 297 -7.04 26.12 -2.23
N LYS A 298 -6.06 26.97 -2.57
CA LYS A 298 -5.83 28.21 -1.84
C LYS A 298 -6.92 29.22 -2.22
N PRO A 299 -7.62 29.82 -1.24
CA PRO A 299 -8.56 30.88 -1.52
C PRO A 299 -7.83 32.09 -2.10
N GLY A 300 -8.54 32.91 -2.87
CA GLY A 300 -7.98 34.12 -3.50
C GLY A 300 -7.49 35.19 -2.51
N ILE A 301 -7.85 35.07 -1.23
CA ILE A 301 -7.41 35.97 -0.16
C ILE A 301 -6.17 35.38 0.53
N PRO A 302 -4.99 36.04 0.44
CA PRO A 302 -3.78 35.57 1.10
C PRO A 302 -3.97 35.43 2.62
N GLY A 303 -3.45 34.35 3.19
CA GLY A 303 -3.44 34.14 4.65
C GLY A 303 -4.69 33.49 5.25
N VAL A 304 -5.85 33.50 4.58
CA VAL A 304 -7.08 32.86 5.09
C VAL A 304 -6.87 31.38 5.39
N LEU A 305 -6.34 30.63 4.41
CA LEU A 305 -6.05 29.21 4.60
C LEU A 305 -5.03 28.94 5.71
N HIS A 306 -4.16 29.89 6.06
CA HIS A 306 -3.25 29.72 7.19
C HIS A 306 -3.97 29.83 8.54
N LEU A 307 -4.95 30.73 8.64
CA LEU A 307 -5.80 30.88 9.83
C LEU A 307 -6.77 29.70 10.00
N GLY A 308 -7.35 29.21 8.91
CA GLY A 308 -8.26 28.04 8.90
C GLY A 308 -7.55 26.69 9.08
N TRP A 309 -6.25 26.60 8.75
CA TRP A 309 -5.50 25.33 8.73
C TRP A 309 -5.62 24.47 10.00
N PRO A 310 -5.51 25.01 11.23
CA PRO A 310 -5.66 24.20 12.44
C PRO A 310 -7.06 23.60 12.58
N PHE A 311 -8.10 24.30 12.12
CA PHE A 311 -9.48 23.83 12.16
C PHE A 311 -9.73 22.75 11.13
N ILE A 312 -9.27 22.96 9.89
CA ILE A 312 -9.34 21.95 8.82
C ILE A 312 -8.65 20.67 9.27
N ARG A 313 -7.44 20.79 9.82
CA ARG A 313 -6.70 19.63 10.34
C ARG A 313 -7.46 18.90 11.43
N ARG A 314 -8.02 19.62 12.41
CA ARG A 314 -8.80 19.02 13.50
C ARG A 314 -10.07 18.33 12.98
N PHE A 315 -10.71 18.91 11.97
CA PHE A 315 -11.88 18.32 11.31
C PHE A 315 -11.49 17.01 10.61
N THR A 316 -10.45 17.02 9.76
CA THR A 316 -10.03 15.81 9.04
C THR A 316 -9.54 14.72 9.98
N GLU A 317 -8.84 15.08 11.06
CA GLU A 317 -8.43 14.12 12.10
C GLU A 317 -9.64 13.47 12.80
N ARG A 318 -10.76 14.19 12.94
CA ARG A 318 -11.98 13.65 13.54
C ARG A 318 -12.73 12.72 12.58
N VAL A 319 -12.88 13.11 11.31
CA VAL A 319 -13.50 12.27 10.27
C VAL A 319 -12.76 10.93 10.19
N PHE A 320 -11.43 10.99 10.04
CA PHE A 320 -10.61 9.79 9.99
C PHE A 320 -10.72 8.92 11.26
N ALA A 321 -10.89 9.53 12.44
CA ALA A 321 -11.06 8.76 13.68
C ALA A 321 -12.40 8.00 13.72
N GLU A 322 -13.45 8.57 13.15
CA GLU A 322 -14.76 7.91 13.01
C GLU A 322 -14.68 6.76 11.99
N ASP A 323 -14.08 7.00 10.82
CA ASP A 323 -13.85 5.96 9.79
C ASP A 323 -13.04 4.80 10.35
N ARG A 324 -11.91 5.12 10.99
CA ARG A 324 -11.06 4.14 11.66
C ARG A 324 -11.84 3.30 12.66
N MET A 325 -12.71 3.91 13.45
CA MET A 325 -13.51 3.18 14.43
C MET A 325 -14.44 2.17 13.74
N ALA A 326 -15.09 2.55 12.65
CA ALA A 326 -15.99 1.69 11.90
C ALA A 326 -15.26 0.50 11.26
N VAL A 327 -14.20 0.76 10.49
CA VAL A 327 -13.46 -0.31 9.78
C VAL A 327 -12.74 -1.26 10.74
N GLU A 328 -12.22 -0.77 11.87
CA GLU A 328 -11.63 -1.64 12.90
C GLU A 328 -12.71 -2.46 13.62
N ALA A 329 -13.96 -1.97 13.71
CA ALA A 329 -15.06 -2.74 14.26
C ALA A 329 -15.53 -3.84 13.28
N GLU A 330 -15.59 -3.54 11.99
CA GLU A 330 -15.88 -4.56 10.96
C GLU A 330 -14.80 -5.64 10.89
N GLN A 331 -13.51 -5.25 10.99
CA GLN A 331 -12.41 -6.22 11.09
C GLN A 331 -12.61 -7.17 12.28
N ARG A 332 -12.92 -6.65 13.47
CA ARG A 332 -13.17 -7.48 14.66
C ARG A 332 -14.37 -8.42 14.45
N ALA A 333 -15.45 -7.92 13.84
CA ALA A 333 -16.62 -8.74 13.56
C ALA A 333 -16.29 -9.89 12.59
N TRP A 334 -15.52 -9.62 11.53
CA TRP A 334 -15.05 -10.65 10.61
C TRP A 334 -14.16 -11.69 11.30
N GLU A 335 -13.26 -11.25 12.20
CA GLU A 335 -12.40 -12.16 12.98
C GLU A 335 -13.20 -13.07 13.92
N GLU A 336 -14.20 -12.53 14.61
CA GLU A 336 -15.08 -13.29 15.51
C GLU A 336 -15.95 -14.31 14.74
N GLN A 337 -16.34 -13.98 13.51
CA GLN A 337 -17.19 -14.81 12.66
C GLN A 337 -16.38 -15.85 11.86
N GLY A 338 -15.13 -15.54 11.53
CA GLY A 338 -14.23 -16.37 10.72
C GLY A 338 -14.46 -16.31 9.21
N GLU A 339 -15.47 -15.55 8.77
CA GLU A 339 -15.90 -15.41 7.38
C GLU A 339 -16.63 -14.07 7.16
N ASP A 340 -16.72 -13.61 5.91
CA ASP A 340 -17.55 -12.47 5.54
C ASP A 340 -19.04 -12.88 5.51
N ARG A 341 -19.81 -12.41 6.50
CA ARG A 341 -21.27 -12.59 6.57
C ARG A 341 -22.06 -11.37 6.14
N ASN A 342 -21.42 -10.38 5.52
CA ASN A 342 -22.08 -9.15 5.11
C ASN A 342 -23.09 -9.41 3.98
N HIS A 343 -24.28 -8.82 4.12
CA HIS A 343 -25.27 -8.73 3.05
C HIS A 343 -25.17 -7.37 2.37
N GLU A 344 -24.07 -7.15 1.66
CA GLU A 344 -23.89 -5.92 0.89
C GLU A 344 -24.86 -5.88 -0.29
N VAL A 345 -25.58 -4.77 -0.42
CA VAL A 345 -26.63 -4.59 -1.44
C VAL A 345 -26.34 -3.40 -2.34
N PHE A 346 -25.42 -2.52 -1.97
CA PHE A 346 -25.10 -1.34 -2.75
C PHE A 346 -24.21 -1.73 -3.94
N PRO A 347 -24.67 -1.58 -5.19
CA PRO A 347 -23.97 -2.10 -6.36
C PRO A 347 -22.52 -1.59 -6.49
N LEU A 348 -22.30 -0.33 -6.11
CA LEU A 348 -20.98 0.30 -6.15
C LEU A 348 -19.95 -0.43 -5.24
N ILE A 349 -20.40 -0.90 -4.08
CA ILE A 349 -19.53 -1.62 -3.13
C ILE A 349 -19.32 -3.06 -3.60
N LEU A 350 -20.32 -3.69 -4.22
CA LEU A 350 -20.12 -4.99 -4.86
C LEU A 350 -19.08 -4.91 -5.98
N ASP A 351 -19.12 -3.85 -6.79
CA ASP A 351 -18.15 -3.60 -7.86
C ASP A 351 -16.73 -3.35 -7.33
N VAL A 352 -16.57 -2.53 -6.27
CA VAL A 352 -15.24 -2.30 -5.70
C VAL A 352 -14.68 -3.56 -5.07
N ARG A 353 -15.50 -4.35 -4.37
CA ARG A 353 -15.10 -5.66 -3.86
C ARG A 353 -14.58 -6.55 -4.98
N GLU A 354 -15.24 -6.56 -6.14
CA GLU A 354 -14.80 -7.37 -7.28
C GLU A 354 -13.49 -6.88 -7.90
N VAL A 355 -13.31 -5.57 -8.05
CA VAL A 355 -12.02 -5.00 -8.48
C VAL A 355 -10.90 -5.40 -7.52
N LEU A 356 -11.13 -5.36 -6.21
CA LEU A 356 -10.12 -5.75 -5.23
C LEU A 356 -9.83 -7.27 -5.27
N ARG A 357 -10.85 -8.12 -5.43
CA ARG A 357 -10.68 -9.58 -5.56
C ARG A 357 -9.86 -9.96 -6.78
N THR A 358 -10.17 -9.34 -7.92
CA THR A 358 -9.56 -9.69 -9.23
C THR A 358 -8.14 -9.15 -9.39
N ASN A 359 -7.80 -8.05 -8.70
CA ASN A 359 -6.47 -7.43 -8.82
C ASN A 359 -5.53 -7.77 -7.66
N GLY A 360 -6.05 -8.26 -6.54
CA GLY A 360 -5.26 -8.76 -5.43
C GLY A 360 -4.66 -10.14 -5.68
N VAL A 361 -3.97 -10.67 -4.66
CA VAL A 361 -3.35 -11.99 -4.68
C VAL A 361 -3.83 -12.82 -3.49
N PRO A 362 -3.90 -14.16 -3.57
CA PRO A 362 -4.26 -14.97 -2.42
C PRO A 362 -3.31 -14.71 -1.24
N LEU A 363 -3.85 -14.56 -0.02
CA LEU A 363 -3.00 -14.53 1.18
C LEU A 363 -2.27 -15.87 1.32
N ARG A 364 -0.95 -15.83 1.46
CA ARG A 364 -0.15 -17.05 1.64
C ARG A 364 -0.51 -17.67 3.00
N PRO A 365 -0.82 -18.98 3.07
CA PRO A 365 -0.87 -19.68 4.35
C PRO A 365 0.49 -19.58 5.04
N GLN A 366 0.49 -19.43 6.36
CA GLN A 366 1.67 -19.20 7.22
C GLN A 366 2.83 -20.22 7.01
N ALA A 367 2.57 -21.37 6.38
CA ALA A 367 3.54 -22.44 6.13
C ALA A 367 4.33 -22.32 4.80
N ALA A 368 3.88 -21.54 3.81
CA ALA A 368 4.48 -21.55 2.46
C ALA A 368 5.62 -20.53 2.25
N ALA A 369 5.92 -19.69 3.24
CA ALA A 369 6.97 -18.67 3.14
C ALA A 369 8.40 -19.23 3.24
N PHE A 370 8.57 -20.53 3.49
CA PHE A 370 9.88 -21.19 3.63
C PHE A 370 10.37 -21.90 2.36
N ASP A 371 9.51 -22.13 1.37
CA ASP A 371 9.83 -22.92 0.16
C ASP A 371 9.81 -22.08 -1.13
N ALA A 372 10.42 -20.89 -1.10
CA ALA A 372 10.86 -20.26 -2.35
C ALA A 372 12.14 -20.96 -2.81
N ASP A 373 11.97 -22.09 -3.49
CA ASP A 373 13.02 -22.87 -4.14
C ASP A 373 13.75 -22.01 -5.20
N PRO A 374 15.07 -21.77 -5.09
CA PRO A 374 15.84 -21.07 -6.12
C PRO A 374 16.30 -22.00 -7.27
N SER A 375 15.78 -23.22 -7.40
CA SER A 375 16.23 -24.17 -8.42
C SER A 375 15.31 -24.23 -9.64
N SER A 376 15.55 -23.32 -10.59
CA SER A 376 15.29 -23.63 -12.00
C SER A 376 16.39 -23.04 -12.86
N ASP A 377 17.50 -23.77 -12.97
CA ASP A 377 18.36 -23.73 -14.15
C ASP A 377 18.95 -25.13 -14.34
N GLY A 378 18.63 -25.73 -15.48
CA GLY A 378 19.09 -27.07 -15.86
C GLY A 378 20.60 -27.16 -16.11
N PRO A 379 21.18 -28.37 -16.10
CA PRO A 379 22.63 -28.52 -16.17
C PRO A 379 23.12 -28.32 -17.61
N ALA A 380 23.89 -27.26 -17.84
CA ALA A 380 24.76 -27.18 -19.01
C ALA A 380 25.97 -28.09 -18.78
N SER A 381 25.98 -29.20 -19.51
CA SER A 381 27.03 -30.19 -19.65
C SER A 381 28.40 -29.58 -19.96
N ALA A 382 29.41 -29.92 -19.15
CA ALA A 382 30.82 -29.80 -19.51
C ALA A 382 31.32 -31.13 -20.12
N PRO A 383 32.12 -31.12 -21.19
CA PRO A 383 32.92 -32.28 -21.53
C PRO A 383 34.32 -32.12 -20.91
N GLY A 384 34.64 -33.03 -19.98
CA GLY A 384 36.02 -33.33 -19.63
C GLY A 384 36.52 -34.45 -20.54
N ASP A 385 37.77 -34.36 -20.98
CA ASP A 385 38.53 -35.51 -21.45
C ASP A 385 40.03 -35.29 -21.18
N HIS A 386 40.53 -36.02 -20.19
CA HIS A 386 41.90 -36.53 -20.10
C HIS A 386 41.78 -37.86 -19.33
N PRO A 387 42.51 -38.93 -19.73
CA PRO A 387 43.80 -39.16 -19.05
C PRO A 387 44.85 -40.02 -19.82
N ALA A 388 45.95 -40.29 -19.09
CA ALA A 388 47.09 -41.21 -19.31
C ALA A 388 48.34 -40.56 -19.95
N GLY A 389 49.57 -40.67 -19.42
CA GLY A 389 50.17 -41.43 -18.32
C GLY A 389 51.66 -41.03 -18.19
N PRO A 390 52.45 -41.62 -17.26
CA PRO A 390 53.62 -40.98 -16.66
C PRO A 390 54.98 -41.39 -17.26
N ALA A 391 56.00 -40.55 -17.08
CA ALA A 391 57.41 -40.95 -17.17
C ALA A 391 58.23 -40.28 -16.07
N ALA A 392 59.11 -41.07 -15.47
CA ALA A 392 59.81 -40.84 -14.23
C ALA A 392 61.22 -40.26 -14.42
N LEU A 393 61.73 -39.69 -13.31
CA LEU A 393 63.13 -39.68 -12.85
C LEU A 393 64.19 -39.01 -13.74
N GLU A 394 64.76 -37.92 -13.23
CA GLU A 394 66.20 -37.88 -12.87
C GLU A 394 66.48 -36.73 -11.87
N GLY A 395 67.31 -37.03 -10.87
CA GLY A 395 67.69 -36.14 -9.77
C GLY A 395 68.92 -35.27 -10.07
N PRO A 396 69.68 -34.83 -9.05
CA PRO A 396 69.71 -33.44 -8.65
C PRO A 396 71.06 -32.75 -8.92
N LYS A 397 71.06 -31.41 -8.99
CA LYS A 397 72.26 -30.62 -8.71
C LYS A 397 71.97 -29.44 -7.78
N SER A 398 72.70 -29.49 -6.67
CA SER A 398 72.90 -28.49 -5.63
C SER A 398 73.84 -27.38 -6.11
N SER A 399 73.57 -26.13 -5.69
CA SER A 399 74.52 -25.04 -5.38
C SER A 399 73.68 -23.76 -5.18
N THR A 400 73.30 -23.40 -3.95
CA THR A 400 74.01 -22.43 -3.07
C THR A 400 74.84 -21.39 -3.83
N GLU A 401 74.41 -20.13 -3.82
CA GLU A 401 75.24 -18.93 -3.54
C GLU A 401 74.42 -17.63 -3.75
N LEU A 402 74.14 -16.94 -2.65
CA LEU A 402 74.19 -15.48 -2.50
C LEU A 402 75.55 -15.20 -1.81
N PRO A 403 76.21 -14.02 -1.93
CA PRO A 403 75.57 -12.70 -1.81
C PRO A 403 76.21 -11.50 -2.57
N GLY A 404 75.51 -10.37 -2.52
CA GLY A 404 76.13 -9.03 -2.37
C GLY A 404 76.24 -8.16 -3.63
N GLY A 405 75.56 -7.01 -3.60
CA GLY A 405 75.67 -5.92 -4.58
C GLY A 405 74.48 -5.00 -4.54
#